data_AF-A0A059JGY8-F1
#
_entry.id   AF-A0A059JGY8-F1
#
_cell.length_a   1.000
_cell.length_b   1.000
_cell.length_c   1.000
_cell.angle_alpha   90.00
_cell.angle_beta   90.00
_cell.angle_gamma   90.00
#
_symmetry.space_group_name_H-M   'P 1'
#
loop_
_entity.id
_entity.type
_entity.pdbx_description
1 polymer ?
#
loop_
_entity_poly.entity_id
_entity_poly.type
_entity_poly.pdbx_seq_one_letter_code
_entity_poly.pdbx_strand_id
1 'polypeptide(L)'
;IGTSSPSVSQEVAEVQCLIEKSGLTFHMHSAGTTIEGPWDKVLTLIGQAHTVLHDKGLVRVHSDIRVGSRTDKKETMESKVASVQRVLTKNK
;
A
#
# COMPACT_ATOMS: atom_id res chain seq x y z
N ILE A 1 -5.40 14.26 -8.48
CA ILE A 1 -4.92 15.14 -9.59
C ILE A 1 -5.95 16.23 -9.82
N GLY A 2 -5.51 17.48 -9.95
CA GLY A 2 -6.43 18.62 -10.13
C GLY A 2 -6.98 19.20 -8.81
N THR A 3 -6.26 19.01 -7.71
CA THR A 3 -6.53 19.67 -6.42
C THR A 3 -6.08 21.13 -6.50
N SER A 4 -6.67 22.00 -5.67
CA SER A 4 -6.29 23.42 -5.58
C SER A 4 -4.94 23.66 -4.89
N SER A 5 -4.37 22.63 -4.27
CA SER A 5 -3.10 22.65 -3.54
C SER A 5 -2.19 21.50 -4.00
N PRO A 6 -0.85 21.69 -3.99
CA PRO A 6 0.10 20.61 -4.24
C PRO A 6 0.24 19.64 -3.05
N SER A 7 -0.20 20.04 -1.84
CA SER A 7 -0.19 19.15 -0.69
C SER A 7 -1.37 18.18 -0.75
N VAL A 8 -1.10 16.89 -0.52
CA VAL A 8 -2.08 15.80 -0.55
C VAL A 8 -2.07 14.95 0.72
N SER A 9 -1.51 15.46 1.81
CA SER A 9 -1.35 14.70 3.05
C SER A 9 -2.68 14.28 3.67
N GLN A 10 -3.73 15.08 3.49
CA GLN A 10 -5.07 14.77 4.01
C GLN A 10 -5.68 13.56 3.27
N GLU A 11 -5.53 13.52 1.94
CA GLU A 11 -6.01 12.42 1.12
C GLU A 11 -5.25 11.12 1.44
N VAL A 12 -3.93 11.22 1.67
CA VAL A 12 -3.10 10.10 2.09
C VAL A 12 -3.53 9.57 3.46
N ALA A 13 -3.78 10.47 4.43
CA ALA A 13 -4.25 10.09 5.76
C ALA A 13 -5.59 9.33 5.71
N GLU A 14 -6.47 9.71 4.78
CA GLU A 14 -7.79 9.11 4.64
C GLU A 14 -7.71 7.69 4.11
N VAL A 15 -6.86 7.47 3.10
CA VAL A 15 -6.56 6.15 2.59
C VAL A 15 -5.88 5.30 3.66
N GLN A 16 -4.98 5.89 4.44
CA GLN A 16 -4.28 5.18 5.52
C GLN A 16 -5.26 4.73 6.64
N CYS A 17 -6.21 5.58 7.04
CA CYS A 17 -7.27 5.22 7.98
C CYS A 17 -8.12 4.04 7.47
N LEU A 18 -8.39 3.98 6.15
CA LEU A 18 -9.11 2.86 5.54
C LEU A 18 -8.27 1.57 5.59
N ILE A 19 -6.97 1.66 5.29
CA ILE A 19 -6.05 0.51 5.36
C ILE A 19 -5.98 -0.04 6.78
N GLU A 20 -5.89 0.82 7.81
CA GLU A 20 -5.88 0.41 9.22
C GLU A 20 -7.14 -0.37 9.61
N LYS A 21 -8.30 0.02 9.09
CA LYS A 21 -9.58 -0.65 9.35
C LYS A 21 -9.76 -1.97 8.59
N SER A 22 -8.92 -2.25 7.59
CA SER A 22 -9.05 -3.43 6.74
C SER A 22 -8.69 -4.74 7.45
N GLY A 23 -7.88 -4.65 8.52
CA GLY A 23 -7.32 -5.82 9.20
C GLY A 23 -6.26 -6.59 8.38
N LEU A 24 -5.83 -6.06 7.23
CA LEU A 24 -4.71 -6.61 6.46
C LEU A 24 -3.37 -6.19 7.09
N THR A 25 -2.33 -6.98 6.86
CA THR A 25 -0.98 -6.59 7.24
C THR A 25 -0.51 -5.48 6.30
N PHE A 26 0.02 -4.40 6.86
CA PHE A 26 0.50 -3.27 6.07
C PHE A 26 1.73 -2.63 6.71
N HIS A 27 2.48 -1.89 5.88
CA HIS A 27 3.57 -1.04 6.32
C HIS A 27 3.60 0.25 5.49
N MET A 28 3.35 1.38 6.14
CA MET A 28 3.44 2.70 5.52
C MET A 28 4.88 3.20 5.50
N HIS A 29 5.30 3.78 4.38
CA HIS A 29 6.60 4.39 4.20
C HIS A 29 6.48 5.68 3.37
N SER A 30 7.61 6.35 3.12
CA SER A 30 7.64 7.68 2.47
C SER A 30 7.07 7.74 1.05
N ALA A 31 6.89 6.60 0.39
CA ALA A 31 6.51 6.50 -1.02
C ALA A 31 5.26 5.64 -1.25
N GLY A 32 4.49 5.39 -0.20
CA GLY A 32 3.25 4.60 -0.26
C GLY A 32 3.11 3.64 0.92
N THR A 33 2.22 2.68 0.75
CA THR A 33 1.93 1.65 1.75
C THR A 33 2.04 0.29 1.11
N THR A 34 2.89 -0.57 1.67
CA THR A 34 2.95 -1.99 1.30
C THR A 34 1.82 -2.71 2.03
N ILE A 35 1.02 -3.50 1.31
CA ILE A 35 -0.12 -4.25 1.85
C ILE A 35 0.06 -5.72 1.47
N GLU A 36 -0.19 -6.62 2.42
CA GLU A 36 -0.10 -8.06 2.24
C GLU A 36 -1.39 -8.75 2.68
N GLY A 37 -1.80 -9.74 1.89
CA GLY A 37 -2.95 -10.58 2.20
C GLY A 37 -3.52 -11.28 0.97
N PRO A 38 -4.74 -11.85 1.09
CA PRO A 38 -5.43 -12.47 -0.03
C PRO A 38 -5.65 -11.48 -1.17
N TRP A 39 -5.44 -11.93 -2.41
CA TRP A 39 -5.53 -11.12 -3.63
C TRP A 39 -6.80 -10.26 -3.68
N ASP A 40 -7.97 -10.90 -3.52
CA ASP A 40 -9.26 -10.22 -3.62
C ASP A 40 -9.44 -9.15 -2.54
N LYS A 41 -8.95 -9.41 -1.32
CA LYS A 41 -9.04 -8.44 -0.21
C LYS A 41 -8.15 -7.22 -0.46
N VAL A 42 -6.92 -7.44 -0.95
CA VAL A 42 -5.99 -6.35 -1.26
C VAL A 42 -6.53 -5.48 -2.40
N LEU A 43 -7.00 -6.09 -3.50
CA LEU A 43 -7.53 -5.32 -4.63
C LEU A 43 -8.86 -4.62 -4.28
N THR A 44 -9.70 -5.24 -3.45
CA THR A 44 -10.93 -4.60 -2.95
C THR A 44 -10.58 -3.35 -2.13
N LEU A 45 -9.59 -3.44 -1.25
CA LEU A 45 -9.13 -2.32 -0.44
C LEU A 45 -8.59 -1.18 -1.32
N ILE A 46 -7.84 -1.49 -2.38
CA ILE A 46 -7.36 -0.49 -3.35
C ILE A 46 -8.54 0.20 -4.05
N GLY A 47 -9.56 -0.55 -4.47
CA GLY A 47 -10.77 0.03 -5.05
C GLY A 47 -11.50 0.96 -4.08
N GLN A 48 -11.66 0.52 -2.82
CA GLN A 48 -12.27 1.32 -1.76
C GLN A 48 -11.49 2.61 -1.48
N ALA A 49 -10.16 2.59 -1.56
CA ALA A 49 -9.34 3.79 -1.41
C ALA A 49 -9.66 4.84 -2.48
N HIS A 50 -9.92 4.42 -3.73
CA HIS A 50 -10.38 5.34 -4.79
C HIS A 50 -11.78 5.86 -4.49
N THR A 51 -12.71 4.97 -4.12
CA THR A 51 -14.10 5.36 -3.77
C THR A 51 -14.14 6.42 -2.67
N VAL A 52 -13.41 6.22 -1.56
CA VAL A 52 -13.37 7.17 -0.44
C VAL A 52 -12.90 8.56 -0.86
N LEU A 53 -11.93 8.66 -1.78
CA LEU A 53 -11.46 9.95 -2.29
C LEU A 53 -12.45 10.58 -3.26
N HIS A 54 -13.11 9.78 -4.10
CA HIS A 54 -14.16 10.25 -4.98
C HIS A 54 -15.38 10.78 -4.21
N ASP A 55 -15.77 10.11 -3.11
CA ASP A 55 -16.84 10.57 -2.21
C ASP A 55 -16.51 11.91 -1.55
N LYS A 56 -15.22 12.26 -1.44
CA LYS A 56 -14.74 13.57 -0.98
C LYS A 56 -14.63 14.63 -2.09
N GLY A 57 -15.08 14.31 -3.30
CA GLY A 57 -15.11 15.23 -4.44
C GLY A 57 -13.83 15.27 -5.28
N LEU A 58 -12.84 14.39 -5.01
CA LEU A 58 -11.70 14.28 -5.91
C LEU A 58 -12.13 13.64 -7.22
N VAL A 59 -12.04 14.40 -8.31
CA VAL A 59 -12.50 13.94 -9.63
C VAL A 59 -11.56 12.88 -10.23
N ARG A 60 -10.26 12.92 -9.91
CA ARG A 60 -9.27 11.99 -10.48
C ARG A 60 -8.23 11.54 -9.45
N VAL A 61 -8.20 10.23 -9.22
CA VAL A 61 -7.17 9.53 -8.43
C VAL A 61 -6.24 8.78 -9.38
N HIS A 62 -4.95 8.73 -9.05
CA HIS A 62 -3.96 7.96 -9.77
C HIS A 62 -3.21 7.10 -8.75
N SER A 63 -3.02 5.82 -9.06
CA SER A 63 -2.26 4.88 -8.23
C SER A 63 -1.23 4.16 -9.07
N ASP A 64 -0.01 4.07 -8.55
CA ASP A 64 1.02 3.16 -9.03
C ASP A 64 1.05 1.94 -8.11
N ILE A 65 0.95 0.74 -8.69
CA ILE A 65 0.84 -0.50 -7.91
C ILE A 65 1.88 -1.49 -8.43
N ARG A 66 2.79 -1.88 -7.54
CA ARG A 66 3.69 -3.02 -7.75
C ARG A 66 3.19 -4.20 -6.94
N VAL A 67 2.75 -5.25 -7.61
CA VAL A 67 2.14 -6.44 -6.99
C VAL A 67 2.82 -7.71 -7.50
N GLY A 68 2.92 -8.72 -6.64
CA GLY A 68 3.44 -10.03 -7.02
C GLY A 68 2.84 -11.14 -6.18
N SER A 69 2.65 -12.30 -6.79
CA SER A 69 2.22 -13.55 -6.16
C SER A 69 3.21 -14.65 -6.49
N ARG A 70 3.31 -15.67 -5.63
CA ARG A 70 4.20 -16.82 -5.84
C ARG A 70 3.57 -18.09 -5.27
N THR A 71 3.95 -19.24 -5.80
CA THR A 71 3.41 -20.55 -5.41
C THR A 71 4.44 -21.46 -4.75
N ASP A 72 5.72 -21.11 -4.82
CA ASP A 72 6.85 -21.93 -4.35
C ASP A 72 7.09 -21.81 -2.83
N LYS A 73 6.72 -20.69 -2.21
CA LYS A 73 6.75 -20.51 -0.74
C LYS A 73 5.80 -19.43 -0.25
N LYS A 74 5.38 -19.54 1.01
CA LYS A 74 4.76 -18.43 1.74
C LYS A 74 5.86 -17.48 2.22
N GLU A 75 5.70 -16.19 1.97
CA GLU A 75 6.69 -15.17 2.28
C GLU A 75 5.97 -13.87 2.61
N THR A 76 6.42 -13.19 3.68
CA THR A 76 5.89 -11.88 4.10
C THR A 76 6.82 -10.73 3.67
N MET A 77 6.31 -9.50 3.67
CA MET A 77 7.09 -8.29 3.39
C MET A 77 8.29 -8.13 4.33
N GLU A 78 8.13 -8.42 5.63
CA GLU A 78 9.22 -8.36 6.62
C GLU A 78 10.27 -9.43 6.32
N SER A 79 9.84 -10.64 5.96
CA SER A 79 10.76 -11.73 5.64
C SER A 79 11.58 -11.45 4.37
N LYS A 80 11.04 -10.69 3.40
CA LYS A 80 11.80 -10.20 2.24
C LYS A 80 12.89 -9.23 2.65
N VAL A 81 12.57 -8.24 3.48
CA VAL A 81 13.55 -7.27 3.99
C VAL A 81 14.63 -7.98 4.80
N ALA A 82 14.25 -8.88 5.71
CA ALA A 82 15.18 -9.68 6.50
C ALA A 82 16.11 -10.55 5.64
N SER A 83 15.61 -11.07 4.51
CA SER A 83 16.43 -11.85 3.59
C SER A 83 17.51 -11.01 2.92
N VAL A 84 17.19 -9.79 2.48
CA VAL A 84 18.19 -8.85 1.96
C VAL A 84 19.19 -8.46 3.05
N GLN A 85 18.71 -8.15 4.26
CA GLN A 85 19.58 -7.77 5.37
C GLN A 85 20.60 -8.87 5.72
N ARG A 86 20.18 -10.15 5.69
CA ARG A 86 21.10 -11.28 5.89
C ARG A 86 22.19 -11.36 4.83
N VAL A 87 21.87 -11.07 3.56
CA VAL A 87 22.86 -11.03 2.48
C VAL A 87 23.82 -9.85 2.69
N LEU A 88 23.30 -8.67 3.03
CA LEU A 88 24.12 -7.48 3.30
C LEU A 88 25.11 -7.70 4.46
N THR A 89 24.69 -8.38 5.53
CA THR A 89 25.56 -8.68 6.67
C THR A 89 26.66 -9.69 6.30
N LYS A 90 26.42 -10.62 5.38
CA LYS A 90 27.46 -11.56 4.90
C LYS A 90 28.48 -10.92 3.96
N ASN A 91 28.10 -9.83 3.29
CA ASN A 91 28.95 -9.11 2.35
C ASN A 91 29.76 -7.98 2.99
N LYS A 92 29.57 -7.75 4.30
CA LYS A 92 30.39 -6.85 5.12
C LYS A 92 31.49 -7.66 5.81
#